data_AF-A0A0S8A4T4-F1
#
_entry.id   AF-A0A0S8A4T4-F1
#
_cell.length_a   1.000
_cell.length_b   1.000
_cell.length_c   1.000
_cell.angle_alpha   90.00
_cell.angle_beta   90.00
_cell.angle_gamma   90.00
#
_symmetry.space_group_name_H-M   'P 1'
#
loop_
_entity.id
_entity.type
_entity.pdbx_description
1 polymer ?
#
loop_
_entity_poly.entity_id
_entity_poly.type
_entity_poly.pdbx_seq_one_letter_code
_entity_poly.pdbx_strand_id
1 'polypeptide(L)'
;MTNEVSLGPAPEGDQDLLVSQRRYRKMRIAAVLSVSIVAIVPLLIMTGVNAYQYQQALRTEVTGPLVRFAANGKQSLESFLSERLSALAMVVRERSYEELRDSRQLNRVLVNLRQAFGGFVDLGVIDEQGVQVSYAGPYELEGRSYSDYNWFHEVGVRGLYVSDVFM
;
A
#
# COMPACT_ATOMS: atom_id res chain seq x y z
N MET A 1 6.96 38.17 -100.42
CA MET A 1 6.15 37.12 -99.75
C MET A 1 7.16 36.23 -99.04
N THR A 2 7.27 36.21 -97.71
CA THR A 2 6.27 35.67 -96.78
C THR A 2 6.45 36.22 -95.35
N ASN A 3 5.35 36.76 -94.82
CA ASN A 3 4.87 36.91 -93.43
C ASN A 3 5.83 36.85 -92.23
N GLU A 4 5.89 37.99 -91.52
CA GLU A 4 6.13 38.04 -90.08
C GLU A 4 4.87 37.58 -89.32
N VAL A 5 5.02 36.60 -88.43
CA VAL A 5 4.02 36.28 -87.40
C VAL A 5 4.39 37.06 -86.14
N SER A 6 3.72 38.19 -85.95
CA SER A 6 3.76 38.95 -84.70
C SER A 6 3.13 38.12 -83.57
N LEU A 7 3.94 37.58 -82.66
CA LEU A 7 3.44 37.03 -81.40
C LEU A 7 2.89 38.18 -80.55
N GLY A 8 1.56 38.24 -80.42
CA GLY A 8 0.87 39.19 -79.54
C GLY A 8 1.23 39.01 -78.07
N PRO A 9 0.98 40.03 -77.22
CA PRO A 9 1.29 39.98 -75.79
C PRO A 9 0.56 38.82 -75.10
N ALA A 10 1.25 38.15 -74.18
CA ALA A 10 0.72 37.02 -73.41
C ALA A 10 -0.59 37.41 -72.68
N PRO A 11 -1.58 36.50 -72.58
CA PRO A 11 -2.91 36.83 -72.07
C PRO A 11 -2.88 37.23 -70.58
N GLU A 12 -3.37 38.44 -70.27
CA GLU A 12 -3.46 38.99 -68.90
C GLU A 12 -4.41 38.19 -67.98
N GLY A 13 -5.30 37.37 -68.54
CA GLY A 13 -6.35 36.64 -67.80
C GLY A 13 -5.86 35.54 -66.85
N ASP A 14 -4.67 34.96 -67.08
CA ASP A 14 -4.14 33.90 -66.23
C ASP A 14 -3.66 34.44 -64.86
N GLN A 15 -3.21 35.70 -64.80
CA GLN A 15 -2.72 36.29 -63.56
C GLN A 15 -3.86 36.61 -62.58
N ASP A 16 -4.99 37.09 -63.07
CA ASP A 16 -6.18 37.40 -62.26
C ASP A 16 -6.87 36.16 -61.69
N LEU A 17 -6.92 35.07 -62.47
CA LEU A 17 -7.41 33.77 -62.02
C LEU A 17 -6.51 33.19 -60.91
N LEU A 18 -5.19 33.32 -61.03
CA LEU A 18 -4.26 32.86 -59.99
C LEU A 18 -4.34 33.71 -58.71
N VAL A 19 -4.55 35.03 -58.82
CA VAL A 19 -4.72 35.93 -57.68
C VAL A 19 -6.04 35.64 -56.94
N SER A 20 -7.14 35.43 -57.68
CA SER A 20 -8.44 35.09 -57.09
C SER A 20 -8.43 33.71 -56.40
N GLN A 21 -7.81 32.70 -57.01
CA GLN A 21 -7.62 31.38 -56.39
C GLN A 21 -6.77 31.45 -55.11
N ARG A 22 -5.70 32.25 -55.10
CA ARG A 22 -4.87 32.47 -53.89
C ARG A 22 -5.65 33.17 -52.78
N ARG A 23 -6.48 34.18 -53.10
CA ARG A 23 -7.34 34.87 -52.12
C ARG A 23 -8.43 33.95 -51.57
N TYR A 24 -9.11 33.21 -52.44
CA TYR A 24 -10.13 32.22 -52.05
C TYR A 24 -9.54 31.14 -51.14
N ARG A 25 -8.34 30.63 -51.45
CA ARG A 25 -7.62 29.67 -50.61
C ARG A 25 -7.30 30.25 -49.23
N LYS A 26 -6.84 31.51 -49.15
CA LYS A 26 -6.57 32.18 -47.86
C LYS A 26 -7.85 32.34 -47.02
N MET A 27 -8.95 32.77 -47.64
CA MET A 27 -10.24 32.92 -46.94
C MET A 27 -10.79 31.57 -46.46
N ARG A 28 -10.69 30.53 -47.29
CA ARG A 28 -11.09 29.17 -46.93
C ARG A 28 -10.25 28.61 -45.78
N ILE A 29 -8.94 28.83 -45.80
CA ILE A 29 -8.04 28.42 -44.70
C ILE A 29 -8.37 29.18 -43.41
N ALA A 30 -8.64 30.49 -43.49
CA ALA A 30 -9.01 31.30 -42.33
C ALA A 30 -10.35 30.87 -41.71
N ALA A 31 -11.34 30.53 -42.54
CA ALA A 31 -12.63 30.02 -42.07
C ALA A 31 -12.48 28.64 -41.39
N VAL A 32 -11.71 27.73 -41.99
CA VAL A 32 -11.41 26.41 -41.39
C VAL A 32 -10.67 26.58 -40.07
N LEU A 33 -9.62 27.43 -40.02
CA LEU A 33 -8.88 27.72 -38.80
C LEU A 33 -9.76 28.29 -37.69
N SER A 34 -10.67 29.21 -38.03
CA SER A 34 -11.57 29.82 -37.04
C SER A 34 -12.49 28.79 -36.40
N VAL A 35 -13.09 27.91 -37.22
CA VAL A 35 -13.94 26.82 -36.73
C VAL A 35 -13.12 25.81 -35.92
N SER A 36 -11.92 25.45 -36.39
CA SER A 36 -11.02 24.55 -35.67
C SER A 36 -10.59 25.11 -34.32
N ILE A 37 -10.28 26.40 -34.22
CA ILE A 37 -9.89 27.04 -32.96
C ILE A 37 -11.03 26.95 -31.94
N VAL A 38 -12.27 27.27 -32.36
CA VAL A 38 -13.44 27.22 -31.47
C VAL A 38 -13.75 25.81 -30.99
N ALA A 39 -13.48 24.78 -31.80
CA ALA A 39 -13.67 23.39 -31.40
C ALA A 39 -12.51 22.83 -30.55
N ILE A 40 -11.26 23.12 -30.92
CA ILE A 40 -10.07 22.45 -30.37
C ILE A 40 -9.56 23.13 -29.10
N VAL A 41 -9.56 24.46 -29.04
CA VAL A 41 -8.98 25.19 -27.90
C VAL A 41 -9.70 24.88 -26.58
N PRO A 42 -11.04 24.88 -26.50
CA PRO A 42 -11.74 24.51 -25.27
C PRO A 42 -11.43 23.08 -24.82
N LEU A 43 -11.29 22.15 -25.78
CA LEU A 43 -10.93 20.76 -25.49
C LEU A 43 -9.51 20.65 -24.93
N LEU A 44 -8.54 21.40 -25.49
CA LEU A 44 -7.16 21.42 -24.97
C LEU A 44 -7.09 22.02 -23.57
N ILE A 45 -7.81 23.11 -23.32
CA ILE A 45 -7.89 23.73 -21.98
C ILE A 45 -8.50 22.73 -20.99
N MET A 46 -9.63 22.11 -21.33
CA MET A 46 -10.29 21.14 -20.46
C MET A 46 -9.41 19.91 -20.20
N THR A 47 -8.68 19.44 -21.21
CA THR A 47 -7.71 18.34 -21.08
C THR A 47 -6.58 18.71 -20.13
N GLY A 48 -6.02 19.92 -20.25
CA GLY A 48 -4.96 20.41 -19.37
C GLY A 48 -5.42 20.56 -17.92
N VAL A 49 -6.59 21.16 -17.71
CA VAL A 49 -7.22 21.30 -16.38
C VAL A 49 -7.48 19.92 -15.77
N ASN A 50 -8.05 19.00 -16.55
CA ASN A 50 -8.33 17.64 -16.09
C ASN A 50 -7.02 16.94 -15.72
N ALA A 51 -5.99 16.95 -16.57
CA ALA A 51 -4.71 16.31 -16.30
C ALA A 51 -4.03 16.84 -15.02
N TYR A 52 -4.12 18.14 -14.76
CA TYR A 52 -3.61 18.75 -13.53
C TYR A 52 -4.38 18.27 -12.29
N GLN A 53 -5.72 18.27 -12.33
CA GLN A 53 -6.54 17.79 -11.22
C GLN A 53 -6.45 16.27 -11.01
N TYR A 54 -6.29 15.50 -12.08
CA TYR A 54 -6.23 14.04 -12.06
C TYR A 54 -5.06 13.52 -11.22
N GLN A 55 -3.92 14.22 -11.22
CA GLN A 55 -2.77 13.83 -10.38
C GLN A 55 -3.07 14.01 -8.87
N GLN A 56 -3.84 15.03 -8.51
CA GLN A 56 -4.26 15.29 -7.14
C GLN A 56 -5.32 14.28 -6.67
N ALA A 57 -6.28 13.98 -7.56
CA ALA A 57 -7.34 13.01 -7.33
C ALA A 57 -6.78 11.57 -7.21
N LEU A 58 -5.95 11.13 -8.16
CA LEU A 58 -5.35 9.79 -8.14
C LEU A 58 -4.47 9.54 -6.91
N ARG A 59 -3.66 10.54 -6.50
CA ARG A 59 -2.88 10.40 -5.25
C ARG A 59 -3.80 10.16 -4.06
N THR A 60 -4.88 10.94 -3.95
CA THR A 60 -5.84 10.84 -2.84
C THR A 60 -6.63 9.53 -2.87
N GLU A 61 -7.05 9.08 -4.05
CA GLU A 61 -7.82 7.85 -4.24
C GLU A 61 -6.99 6.59 -4.00
N VAL A 62 -5.68 6.60 -4.28
CA VAL A 62 -4.83 5.42 -4.12
C VAL A 62 -4.14 5.38 -2.75
N THR A 63 -3.63 6.49 -2.23
CA THR A 63 -2.88 6.47 -0.96
C THR A 63 -3.79 6.38 0.26
N GLY A 64 -4.98 7.00 0.21
CA GLY A 64 -5.92 6.99 1.32
C GLY A 64 -6.34 5.56 1.73
N PRO A 65 -6.83 4.73 0.80
CA PRO A 65 -7.21 3.36 1.09
C PRO A 65 -6.05 2.48 1.57
N LEU A 66 -4.86 2.63 1.00
CA LEU A 66 -3.68 1.85 1.42
C LEU A 66 -3.25 2.20 2.86
N VAL A 67 -3.24 3.49 3.21
CA VAL A 67 -2.94 3.92 4.58
C VAL A 67 -4.00 3.41 5.55
N ARG A 68 -5.29 3.50 5.19
CA ARG A 68 -6.38 2.95 6.01
C ARG A 68 -6.28 1.43 6.16
N PHE A 69 -5.93 0.72 5.09
CA PHE A 69 -5.75 -0.73 5.13
C PHE A 69 -4.61 -1.12 6.07
N ALA A 70 -3.46 -0.47 5.96
CA ALA A 70 -2.33 -0.71 6.85
C ALA A 70 -2.66 -0.34 8.31
N ALA A 71 -3.34 0.78 8.53
CA ALA A 71 -3.77 1.20 9.87
C ALA A 71 -4.76 0.21 10.49
N ASN A 72 -5.75 -0.25 9.72
CA ASN A 72 -6.71 -1.25 10.15
C ASN A 72 -6.02 -2.58 10.46
N GLY A 73 -5.09 -3.02 9.60
CA GLY A 73 -4.30 -4.23 9.83
C GLY A 73 -3.47 -4.14 11.11
N LYS A 74 -2.80 -3.00 11.34
CA LYS A 74 -2.07 -2.73 12.59
C LYS A 74 -3.01 -2.82 13.79
N GLN A 75 -4.14 -2.13 13.75
CA GLN A 75 -5.12 -2.13 14.84
C GLN A 75 -5.64 -3.55 15.13
N SER A 76 -5.93 -4.34 14.09
CA SER A 76 -6.35 -5.73 14.25
C SER A 76 -5.26 -6.58 14.90
N LEU A 77 -3.99 -6.40 14.51
CA LEU A 77 -2.86 -7.11 15.11
C LEU A 77 -2.64 -6.72 16.58
N GLU A 78 -2.69 -5.43 16.90
CA GLU A 78 -2.58 -4.93 18.27
C GLU A 78 -3.69 -5.50 19.16
N SER A 79 -4.94 -5.49 18.69
CA SER A 79 -6.07 -6.10 19.40
C SER A 79 -5.86 -7.61 19.59
N PHE A 80 -5.42 -8.31 18.54
CA PHE A 80 -5.14 -9.74 18.59
C PHE A 80 -4.08 -10.07 19.67
N LEU A 81 -2.96 -9.36 19.68
CA LEU A 81 -1.89 -9.55 20.67
C LEU A 81 -2.33 -9.15 22.08
N SER A 82 -3.05 -8.04 22.22
CA SER A 82 -3.55 -7.56 23.50
C SER A 82 -4.49 -8.58 24.17
N GLU A 83 -5.32 -9.27 23.38
CA GLU A 83 -6.18 -10.33 23.89
C GLU A 83 -5.37 -11.51 24.45
N ARG A 84 -4.31 -11.94 23.75
CA ARG A 84 -3.47 -13.08 24.18
C ARG A 84 -2.62 -12.71 25.40
N LEU A 85 -2.08 -11.50 25.44
CA LEU A 85 -1.36 -10.98 26.61
C LEU A 85 -2.27 -10.91 27.83
N SER A 86 -3.52 -10.47 27.65
CA SER A 86 -4.50 -10.43 28.74
C SER A 86 -4.85 -11.83 29.25
N ALA A 87 -5.01 -12.81 28.35
CA ALA A 87 -5.25 -14.20 28.71
C ALA A 87 -4.05 -14.80 29.47
N LEU A 88 -2.82 -14.54 29.03
CA LEU A 88 -1.61 -15.00 29.71
C LEU A 88 -1.46 -14.34 31.10
N ALA A 89 -1.72 -13.04 31.21
CA ALA A 89 -1.70 -12.33 32.49
C ALA A 89 -2.75 -12.87 33.48
N MET A 90 -3.92 -13.30 32.98
CA MET A 90 -4.94 -13.96 33.80
C MET A 90 -4.43 -15.29 34.35
N VAL A 91 -3.79 -16.12 33.51
CA VAL A 91 -3.18 -17.39 33.95
C VAL A 91 -2.15 -17.15 35.06
N VAL A 92 -1.24 -16.18 34.87
CA VAL A 92 -0.21 -15.84 35.86
C VAL A 92 -0.82 -15.35 37.19
N ARG A 93 -1.99 -14.68 37.14
CA ARG A 93 -2.69 -14.21 38.34
C ARG A 93 -3.46 -15.31 39.08
N GLU A 94 -3.99 -16.30 38.36
CA GLU A 94 -4.89 -17.32 38.92
C GLU A 94 -4.18 -18.60 39.36
N ARG A 95 -2.98 -18.85 38.83
CA ARG A 95 -2.22 -20.08 39.07
C ARG A 95 -0.94 -19.78 39.84
N SER A 96 -0.57 -20.67 40.75
CA SER A 96 0.70 -20.54 41.44
C SER A 96 1.86 -20.98 40.54
N TYR A 97 3.06 -20.52 40.85
CA TYR A 97 4.26 -20.92 40.13
C TYR A 97 4.48 -22.44 40.19
N GLU A 98 4.21 -23.06 41.35
CA GLU A 98 4.33 -24.51 41.56
C GLU A 98 3.35 -25.28 40.67
N GLU A 99 2.13 -24.78 40.49
CA GLU A 99 1.16 -25.40 39.58
C GLU A 99 1.65 -25.33 38.13
N LEU A 100 2.21 -24.19 37.71
CA LEU A 100 2.68 -24.00 36.34
C LEU A 100 3.96 -24.81 36.04
N ARG A 101 4.73 -25.19 37.06
CA ARG A 101 5.88 -26.10 36.91
C ARG A 101 5.49 -27.56 36.67
N ASP A 102 4.27 -27.98 36.98
CA ASP A 102 3.79 -29.33 36.64
C ASP A 102 3.36 -29.36 35.16
N SER A 103 4.08 -30.12 34.33
CA SER A 103 3.83 -30.18 32.88
C SER A 103 2.41 -30.66 32.53
N ARG A 104 1.73 -31.45 33.38
CA ARG A 104 0.32 -31.83 33.15
C ARG A 104 -0.62 -30.66 33.39
N GLN A 105 -0.37 -29.87 34.43
CA GLN A 105 -1.15 -28.67 34.73
C GLN A 105 -0.92 -27.60 33.65
N LEU A 106 0.33 -27.39 33.23
CA LEU A 106 0.66 -26.47 32.14
C LEU A 106 -0.01 -26.89 30.81
N ASN A 107 -0.03 -28.20 30.50
CA ASN A 107 -0.73 -28.68 29.32
C ASN A 107 -2.25 -28.45 29.38
N ARG A 108 -2.87 -28.58 30.58
CA ARG A 108 -4.29 -28.20 30.76
C ARG A 108 -4.52 -26.72 30.50
N VAL A 109 -3.62 -25.86 30.97
CA VAL A 109 -3.68 -24.42 30.69
C VAL A 109 -3.57 -24.16 29.19
N LEU A 110 -2.62 -24.79 28.50
CA LEU A 110 -2.47 -24.65 27.05
C LEU A 110 -3.74 -25.08 26.31
N VAL A 111 -4.34 -26.21 26.66
CA VAL A 111 -5.59 -26.68 26.05
C VAL A 111 -6.72 -25.66 26.26
N ASN A 112 -6.87 -25.13 27.48
CA ASN A 112 -7.90 -24.12 27.77
C ASN A 112 -7.69 -22.83 26.98
N LEU A 113 -6.45 -22.32 26.91
CA LEU A 113 -6.13 -21.13 26.13
C LEU A 113 -6.38 -21.34 24.63
N ARG A 114 -6.03 -22.51 24.09
CA ARG A 114 -6.29 -22.87 22.68
C ARG A 114 -7.78 -22.93 22.38
N GLN A 115 -8.59 -23.47 23.28
CA GLN A 115 -10.04 -23.55 23.11
C GLN A 115 -10.72 -22.19 23.23
N ALA A 116 -10.31 -21.35 24.18
CA ALA A 116 -10.96 -20.07 24.45
C ALA A 116 -10.53 -18.96 23.47
N PHE A 117 -9.23 -18.86 23.17
CA PHE A 117 -8.66 -17.74 22.42
C PHE A 117 -8.03 -18.16 21.08
N GLY A 118 -7.62 -19.43 20.93
CA GLY A 118 -6.84 -19.87 19.78
C GLY A 118 -5.48 -19.16 19.65
N GLY A 119 -4.68 -19.51 18.65
CA GLY A 119 -3.39 -18.87 18.37
C GLY A 119 -2.25 -19.19 19.34
N PHE A 120 -2.50 -19.97 20.40
CA PHE A 120 -1.45 -20.54 21.26
C PHE A 120 -0.94 -21.86 20.67
N VAL A 121 0.37 -21.95 20.45
CA VAL A 121 1.03 -23.16 19.94
C VAL A 121 1.64 -23.96 21.08
N ASP A 122 2.33 -23.26 21.97
CA ASP A 122 3.01 -23.81 23.14
C ASP A 122 2.95 -22.86 24.33
N LEU A 123 3.36 -23.36 25.50
CA LEU A 123 3.60 -22.60 26.72
C LEU A 123 4.89 -23.11 27.37
N GLY A 124 5.74 -22.19 27.81
CA GLY A 124 6.93 -22.47 28.60
C GLY A 124 6.92 -21.70 29.91
N VAL A 125 7.39 -22.32 30.98
CA VAL A 125 7.69 -21.65 32.25
C VAL A 125 9.19 -21.56 32.38
N ILE A 126 9.69 -20.35 32.58
CA ILE A 126 11.11 -20.05 32.67
C ILE A 126 11.39 -19.45 34.04
N ASP A 127 12.41 -19.95 34.71
CA ASP A 127 12.82 -19.46 36.02
C ASP A 127 13.67 -18.19 35.94
N GLU A 128 14.03 -17.66 37.10
CA GLU A 128 14.83 -16.44 37.24
C GLU A 128 16.25 -16.58 36.65
N GLN A 129 16.75 -17.81 36.48
CA GLN A 129 18.04 -18.11 35.87
C GLN A 129 17.93 -18.22 34.33
N GLY A 130 16.74 -18.02 33.78
CA GLY A 130 16.48 -18.16 32.35
C GLY A 130 16.35 -19.61 31.91
N VAL A 131 16.21 -20.57 32.83
CA VAL A 131 16.05 -21.99 32.49
C VAL A 131 14.57 -22.32 32.34
N GLN A 132 14.22 -22.99 31.26
CA GLN A 132 12.85 -23.44 31.03
C GLN A 132 12.56 -24.69 31.86
N VAL A 133 11.85 -24.50 32.96
CA VAL A 133 11.56 -25.54 33.97
C VAL A 133 10.36 -26.41 33.64
N SER A 134 9.47 -25.95 32.77
CA SER A 134 8.34 -26.76 32.27
C SER A 134 7.95 -26.30 30.87
N TYR A 135 7.46 -27.24 30.06
CA TYR A 135 7.00 -26.96 28.72
C TYR A 135 5.78 -27.79 28.33
N ALA A 136 4.85 -27.14 27.64
CA ALA A 136 3.72 -27.79 26.99
C ALA A 136 3.71 -27.37 25.51
N GLY A 137 3.95 -28.30 24.61
CA GLY A 137 4.00 -28.03 23.18
C GLY A 137 4.62 -29.19 22.39
N PRO A 138 4.83 -29.03 21.07
CA PRO A 138 5.28 -30.12 20.20
C PRO A 138 6.80 -30.38 20.21
N TYR A 139 7.56 -29.64 21.02
CA TYR A 139 9.02 -29.64 21.02
C TYR A 139 9.60 -30.13 22.37
N GLU A 140 10.89 -30.42 22.39
CA GLU A 140 11.63 -30.76 23.62
C GLU A 140 12.48 -29.56 24.05
N LEU A 141 11.87 -28.65 24.82
CA LEU A 141 12.49 -27.39 25.26
C LEU A 141 12.75 -27.31 26.77
N GLU A 142 12.31 -28.29 27.56
CA GLU A 142 12.61 -28.34 28.99
C GLU A 142 14.14 -28.39 29.23
N GLY A 143 14.63 -27.60 30.17
CA GLY A 143 16.05 -27.48 30.52
C GLY A 143 16.87 -26.54 29.63
N ARG A 144 16.29 -25.92 28.59
CA ARG A 144 17.02 -24.91 27.80
C ARG A 144 17.21 -23.62 28.58
N SER A 145 18.36 -22.97 28.38
CA SER A 145 18.64 -21.64 28.93
C SER A 145 18.39 -20.56 27.89
N TYR A 146 17.69 -19.51 28.31
CA TYR A 146 17.41 -18.30 27.56
C TYR A 146 18.06 -17.07 28.23
N SER A 147 18.96 -17.30 29.18
CA SER A 147 19.66 -16.25 29.92
C SER A 147 20.40 -15.27 29.02
N ASP A 148 20.88 -15.70 27.85
CA ASP A 148 21.59 -14.84 26.88
C ASP A 148 20.65 -14.10 25.90
N TYR A 149 19.34 -14.33 25.95
CA TYR A 149 18.40 -13.75 24.99
C TYR A 149 17.89 -12.39 25.47
N ASN A 150 17.90 -11.39 24.57
CA ASN A 150 17.46 -10.03 24.89
C ASN A 150 16.02 -9.97 25.40
N TRP A 151 15.11 -10.77 24.83
CA TRP A 151 13.71 -10.77 25.24
C TRP A 151 13.51 -11.22 26.68
N PHE A 152 14.34 -12.13 27.19
CA PHE A 152 14.26 -12.61 28.58
C PHE A 152 14.56 -11.46 29.56
N HIS A 153 15.61 -10.69 29.26
CA HIS A 153 15.96 -9.50 30.05
C HIS A 153 14.88 -8.41 29.97
N GLU A 154 14.31 -8.16 28.79
CA GLU A 154 13.28 -7.15 28.60
C GLU A 154 11.98 -7.49 29.36
N VAL A 155 11.60 -8.77 29.45
CA VAL A 155 10.47 -9.21 30.29
C VAL A 155 10.71 -8.87 31.75
N GLY A 156 11.91 -9.09 32.28
CA GLY A 156 12.24 -8.77 33.67
C GLY A 156 12.11 -7.28 34.00
N VAL A 157 12.37 -6.39 33.03
CA VAL A 157 12.28 -4.94 33.21
C VAL A 157 10.86 -4.41 32.99
N ARG A 158 10.17 -4.89 31.96
CA ARG A 158 8.87 -4.35 31.50
C ARG A 158 7.66 -5.14 31.99
N GLY A 159 7.87 -6.35 32.52
CA GLY A 159 6.83 -7.30 32.94
C GLY A 159 6.15 -8.03 31.77
N LEU A 160 5.94 -7.37 30.64
CA LEU A 160 5.40 -7.95 29.40
C LEU A 160 6.28 -7.56 28.21
N TYR A 161 6.54 -8.53 27.33
CA TYR A 161 7.32 -8.31 26.12
C TYR A 161 6.83 -9.23 25.00
N VAL A 162 6.73 -8.68 23.79
CA VAL A 162 6.48 -9.45 22.56
C VAL A 162 7.77 -9.38 21.74
N SER A 163 8.44 -10.52 21.58
CA SER A 163 9.69 -10.58 20.80
C SER A 163 9.41 -10.63 19.30
N ASP A 164 10.41 -10.26 18.51
CA ASP A 164 10.45 -10.65 17.10
C ASP A 164 10.47 -12.18 16.96
N VAL A 165 10.13 -12.67 15.76
CA VAL A 165 10.19 -14.10 15.45
C VAL A 165 11.65 -14.55 15.47
N PHE A 166 11.95 -15.53 16.32
CA PHE A 166 13.25 -16.20 16.39
C PHE A 166 13.08 -17.69 16.06
N MET A 167 14.01 -18.26 15.30
CA MET A 167 14.18 -19.71 15.08
C MET A 167 15.58 -20.11 15.50
#